data_AF-A0A3C1RJU0-F1
#
_entry.id   AF-A0A3C1RJU0-F1
#
_cell.length_a   1.000
_cell.length_b   1.000
_cell.length_c   1.000
_cell.angle_alpha   90.00
_cell.angle_beta   90.00
_cell.angle_gamma   90.00
#
_symmetry.space_group_name_H-M   'P 1'
#
loop_
_entity.id
_entity.type
_entity.pdbx_description
1 polymer ?
#
loop_
_entity_poly.entity_id
_entity_poly.type
_entity_poly.pdbx_seq_one_letter_code
_entity_poly.pdbx_strand_id
1 'polypeptide(L)'
;MESTLNTELLAGMLKNKRADKGLRTVAQEIGGVSFATLSRLEQGKVPDVDTFIRICKWLDVTTDTFIIGDSKKKSISTKEQVVAHLRAERELSKDVVNMLIKMIDMAYNTK
;
A
#
# COMPACT_ATOMS: atom_id res chain seq x y z
N MET A 1 -5.62 -5.86 18.97
CA MET A 1 -4.49 -4.93 18.81
C MET A 1 -5.01 -3.74 18.03
N GLU A 2 -4.85 -2.53 18.53
CA GLU A 2 -5.33 -1.34 17.85
C GLU A 2 -4.46 -1.05 16.62
N SER A 3 -5.09 -0.95 15.45
CA SER A 3 -4.40 -0.50 14.24
C SER A 3 -4.08 0.97 14.40
N THR A 4 -2.79 1.32 14.35
CA THR A 4 -2.33 2.70 14.54
C THR A 4 -1.83 3.28 13.23
N LEU A 5 -2.06 4.57 12.98
CA LEU A 5 -1.59 5.23 11.76
C LEU A 5 -0.10 5.59 11.89
N ASN A 6 0.71 5.21 10.90
CA ASN A 6 2.11 5.62 10.76
C ASN A 6 2.18 7.07 10.26
N THR A 7 2.04 8.03 11.18
CA THR A 7 2.09 9.46 10.85
C THR A 7 3.47 9.92 10.41
N GLU A 8 4.55 9.29 10.89
CA GLU A 8 5.92 9.61 10.48
C GLU A 8 6.17 9.26 9.01
N LEU A 9 5.76 8.05 8.59
CA LEU A 9 5.87 7.62 7.20
C LEU A 9 5.04 8.51 6.27
N LEU A 10 3.81 8.83 6.68
CA LEU A 10 2.92 9.72 5.94
C LEU A 10 3.52 11.13 5.78
N ALA A 11 4.06 11.69 6.86
CA ALA A 11 4.73 12.99 6.85
C ALA A 11 6.00 12.97 5.97
N GLY A 12 6.79 11.90 6.03
CA GLY A 12 7.98 11.72 5.21
C GLY A 12 7.66 11.63 3.72
N MET A 13 6.66 10.82 3.34
CA MET A 13 6.22 10.71 1.94
C MET A 13 5.64 12.03 1.41
N LEU A 14 4.86 12.74 2.24
CA LEU A 14 4.35 14.07 1.89
C LEU A 14 5.50 15.04 1.60
N LYS A 15 6.49 15.13 2.49
CA LYS A 15 7.69 15.99 2.32
C LYS A 15 8.46 15.63 1.06
N ASN A 16 8.68 14.34 0.81
CA ASN A 16 9.41 13.87 -0.36
C ASN A 16 8.68 14.21 -1.67
N LYS A 17 7.37 13.96 -1.76
CA LYS A 17 6.59 14.29 -2.97
C LYS A 17 6.44 15.80 -3.17
N ARG A 18 6.36 16.56 -2.08
CA ARG A 18 6.33 18.03 -2.10
C ARG A 18 7.65 18.63 -2.59
N ALA A 19 8.78 18.04 -2.23
CA ALA A 19 10.11 18.58 -2.50
C ALA A 19 10.17 20.08 -2.13
N ASP A 20 10.51 20.95 -3.08
CA ASP A 20 10.63 22.40 -2.89
C ASP A 20 9.29 23.15 -2.99
N LYS A 21 8.18 22.46 -3.33
CA LYS A 21 6.87 23.11 -3.41
C LYS A 21 6.45 23.62 -2.04
N GLY A 22 5.87 24.82 -2.00
CA GLY A 22 5.27 25.35 -0.79
C GLY A 22 4.04 24.55 -0.35
N LEU A 23 3.83 24.42 0.95
CA LEU A 23 2.65 23.74 1.53
C LEU A 23 1.32 24.36 1.07
N ARG A 24 1.28 25.65 0.73
CA ARG A 24 0.08 26.29 0.17
C ARG A 24 -0.26 25.76 -1.22
N THR A 25 0.76 25.58 -2.05
CA THR A 25 0.60 24.97 -3.38
C THR A 25 0.15 23.53 -3.26
N VAL A 26 0.80 22.74 -2.39
CA VAL A 26 0.42 21.35 -2.16
C VAL A 26 -1.01 21.22 -1.60
N ALA A 27 -1.43 22.12 -0.72
CA ALA A 27 -2.82 22.17 -0.22
C ALA A 27 -3.84 22.37 -1.36
N GLN A 28 -3.52 23.23 -2.34
CA GLN A 28 -4.34 23.43 -3.53
C GLN A 28 -4.34 22.19 -4.43
N GLU A 29 -3.19 21.54 -4.62
CA GLU A 29 -3.08 20.31 -5.43
C GLU A 29 -3.88 19.14 -4.82
N ILE A 30 -3.84 18.96 -3.50
CA ILE A 30 -4.60 17.93 -2.80
C ILE A 30 -6.10 18.24 -2.83
N GLY A 31 -6.45 19.52 -2.66
CA GLY A 31 -7.82 20.00 -2.63
C GLY A 31 -8.56 19.63 -1.35
N GLY A 32 -9.25 20.59 -0.72
CA GLY A 32 -10.01 20.35 0.50
C GLY A 32 -9.16 20.16 1.78
N VAL A 33 -7.85 20.42 1.71
CA VAL A 33 -6.95 20.40 2.87
C VAL A 33 -6.30 21.76 3.05
N SER A 34 -6.23 22.27 4.28
CA SER A 34 -5.61 23.56 4.58
C SER A 34 -4.09 23.46 4.73
N PHE A 35 -3.36 24.55 4.45
CA PHE A 35 -1.93 24.66 4.76
C PHE A 35 -1.62 24.31 6.23
N ALA A 36 -2.45 24.77 7.17
CA ALA A 36 -2.28 24.51 8.58
C ALA A 36 -2.45 23.03 8.94
N THR A 37 -3.32 22.31 8.21
CA THR A 37 -3.47 20.87 8.35
C THR A 37 -2.23 20.13 7.86
N LEU A 38 -1.70 20.49 6.69
CA LEU A 38 -0.47 19.88 6.17
C LEU A 38 0.75 20.19 7.05
N SER A 39 0.86 21.41 7.58
CA SER A 39 1.94 21.78 8.50
C SER A 39 1.89 20.96 9.79
N ARG A 40 0.69 20.71 10.35
CA ARG A 40 0.53 19.85 11.53
C ARG A 40 0.86 18.38 11.21
N LEU A 41 0.49 17.92 10.02
CA LEU A 41 0.83 16.59 9.55
C LEU A 41 2.35 16.41 9.39
N GLU A 42 3.06 17.39 8.85
CA GLU A 42 4.53 17.37 8.75
C GLU A 42 5.25 17.35 10.12
N GLN A 43 4.54 17.72 11.19
CA GLN A 43 4.98 17.63 12.59
C GLN A 43 4.55 16.30 13.25
N GLY A 44 3.96 15.36 12.50
CA GLY A 44 3.57 14.04 12.98
C GLY A 44 2.19 13.97 13.64
N LYS A 45 1.37 15.03 13.55
CA LYS A 45 -0.01 14.99 14.07
C LYS A 45 -0.88 14.08 13.18
N VAL A 46 -1.76 13.32 13.83
CA VAL A 46 -2.73 12.44 13.17
C VAL A 46 -3.75 13.29 12.40
N PRO A 47 -3.88 13.12 11.07
CA PRO A 47 -4.93 13.77 10.30
C PRO A 47 -6.30 13.11 10.55
N ASP A 48 -7.38 13.84 10.24
CA ASP A 48 -8.70 13.21 10.13
C ASP A 48 -8.77 12.26 8.91
N VAL A 49 -9.81 11.44 8.88
CA VAL A 49 -9.98 10.38 7.87
C VAL A 49 -10.09 10.96 6.44
N ASP A 50 -10.79 12.07 6.26
CA ASP A 50 -10.97 12.68 4.93
C ASP A 50 -9.65 13.27 4.43
N THR A 51 -8.93 14.01 5.28
CA THR A 51 -7.58 14.50 5.00
C THR A 51 -6.64 13.34 4.65
N PHE A 52 -6.65 12.26 5.41
CA PHE A 52 -5.81 11.09 5.16
C PHE A 52 -6.05 10.47 3.78
N ILE A 53 -7.31 10.25 3.41
CA ILE A 53 -7.69 9.65 2.12
C ILE A 53 -7.24 10.55 0.96
N ARG A 54 -7.43 11.87 1.08
CA ARG A 54 -7.00 12.84 0.05
C ARG A 54 -5.50 12.83 -0.16
N ILE A 55 -4.74 12.76 0.94
CA ILE A 55 -3.28 12.69 0.87
C ILE A 55 -2.82 11.38 0.25
N CYS A 56 -3.44 10.24 0.60
CA CYS A 56 -3.13 8.96 -0.03
C CYS A 56 -3.38 9.01 -1.56
N LYS A 57 -4.50 9.57 -1.99
CA LYS A 57 -4.82 9.77 -3.41
C LYS A 57 -3.80 10.68 -4.10
N TRP A 58 -3.45 11.80 -3.47
CA TRP A 58 -2.45 12.72 -4.02
C TRP A 58 -1.06 12.08 -4.07
N LEU A 59 -0.70 11.23 -3.10
CA LEU A 59 0.55 10.47 -3.06
C LEU A 59 0.58 9.30 -4.05
N ASP A 60 -0.58 8.86 -4.55
CA ASP A 60 -0.77 7.65 -5.38
C ASP A 60 -0.37 6.35 -4.65
N VAL A 61 -0.83 6.23 -3.40
CA VAL A 61 -0.58 5.06 -2.53
C VAL A 61 -1.85 4.62 -1.81
N THR A 62 -1.93 3.34 -1.45
CA THR A 62 -3.08 2.81 -0.71
C THR A 62 -3.00 3.19 0.78
N THR A 63 -4.16 3.33 1.42
CA THR A 63 -4.28 3.62 2.86
C THR A 63 -3.57 2.59 3.73
N ASP A 64 -3.56 1.32 3.30
CA ASP A 64 -2.89 0.20 3.99
C ASP A 64 -1.39 0.42 4.16
N THR A 65 -0.77 1.25 3.31
CA THR A 65 0.66 1.61 3.41
C THR A 65 0.99 2.25 4.76
N PHE A 66 0.03 2.94 5.37
CA PHE A 66 0.23 3.69 6.60
C PHE A 66 -0.41 3.06 7.83
N ILE A 67 -1.14 1.96 7.70
CA ILE A 67 -1.78 1.31 8.85
C ILE A 67 -0.79 0.34 9.50
N ILE A 68 -0.31 0.68 10.70
CA ILE A 68 0.53 -0.17 11.56
C ILE A 68 -0.42 -1.12 12.31
N GLY A 69 -0.56 -2.32 11.79
CA GLY A 69 -1.30 -3.40 12.44
C GLY A 69 -1.30 -4.65 11.56
N ASP A 70 -0.45 -5.62 11.91
CA ASP A 70 -0.26 -6.95 11.29
C ASP A 70 -0.28 -7.07 9.76
N SER A 71 -0.23 -5.94 9.07
CA SER A 71 0.05 -5.84 7.65
C SER A 71 1.57 -5.91 7.47
N LYS A 72 2.12 -7.09 7.80
CA LYS A 72 2.94 -7.71 6.75
C LYS A 72 2.06 -7.57 5.52
N LYS A 73 2.41 -6.66 4.60
CA LYS A 73 2.07 -6.89 3.19
C LYS A 73 2.34 -8.38 3.05
N LYS A 74 1.32 -9.20 2.83
CA LYS A 74 1.56 -10.49 2.20
C LYS A 74 2.13 -10.04 0.87
N SER A 75 3.44 -9.81 0.82
CA SER A 75 4.20 -9.82 -0.41
C SER A 75 3.78 -11.15 -0.98
N ILE A 76 2.87 -11.10 -1.95
CA ILE A 76 2.35 -12.30 -2.58
C ILE A 76 3.59 -13.07 -2.96
N SER A 77 3.79 -14.22 -2.32
CA SER A 77 5.00 -14.98 -2.51
C SER A 77 5.10 -15.31 -4.00
N THR A 78 6.31 -15.44 -4.52
CA THR A 78 6.50 -15.88 -5.91
C THR A 78 5.67 -17.14 -6.21
N LYS A 79 5.57 -18.04 -5.22
CA LYS A 79 4.67 -19.20 -5.24
C LYS A 79 3.20 -18.82 -5.50
N GLU A 80 2.64 -17.93 -4.69
CA GLU A 80 1.23 -17.50 -4.82
C GLU A 80 0.96 -16.79 -6.15
N GLN A 81 1.92 -16.00 -6.67
CA GLN A 81 1.81 -15.37 -7.99
C GLN A 81 1.76 -16.40 -9.11
N VAL A 82 2.69 -17.36 -9.12
CA VAL A 82 2.74 -18.42 -10.13
C VAL A 82 1.47 -19.27 -10.12
N VAL A 83 0.97 -19.62 -8.93
CA VAL A 83 -0.27 -20.39 -8.79
C VAL A 83 -1.48 -19.59 -9.30
N ALA A 84 -1.53 -18.27 -9.07
CA ALA A 84 -2.61 -17.43 -9.58
C ALA A 84 -2.63 -17.39 -11.13
N HIS A 85 -1.47 -17.25 -11.76
CA HIS A 85 -1.34 -17.29 -13.22
C HIS A 85 -1.78 -18.65 -13.80
N LEU A 86 -1.35 -19.76 -13.20
CA LEU A 86 -1.75 -21.10 -13.65
C LEU A 86 -3.26 -21.35 -13.53
N ARG A 87 -3.93 -20.77 -12.53
CA ARG A 87 -5.38 -20.88 -12.37
C ARG A 87 -6.17 -20.01 -13.35
N ALA A 88 -5.59 -18.91 -13.80
CA ALA A 88 -6.19 -18.03 -14.80
C ALA A 88 -6.00 -18.55 -16.24
N GLU A 89 -5.10 -19.51 -16.44
CA GLU A 89 -4.84 -20.16 -17.72
C GLU A 89 -6.07 -20.90 -18.25
N ARG A 90 -6.36 -20.73 -19.54
CA ARG A 90 -7.51 -21.32 -20.25
C ARG A 90 -7.11 -22.37 -21.27
N GLU A 91 -5.84 -22.43 -21.68
CA GLU A 91 -5.33 -23.41 -22.64
C GLU A 91 -5.08 -24.79 -22.02
N LEU A 92 -4.74 -24.83 -20.73
CA LEU A 92 -4.47 -26.07 -20.01
C LEU A 92 -5.76 -26.65 -19.38
N SER A 93 -5.87 -27.98 -19.36
CA SER A 93 -6.93 -28.63 -18.61
C SER A 93 -6.74 -28.43 -17.11
N LYS A 94 -7.86 -28.43 -16.36
CA LYS A 94 -7.84 -28.26 -14.89
C LYS A 94 -6.96 -29.31 -14.21
N ASP A 95 -6.92 -30.52 -14.73
CA ASP A 95 -6.10 -31.61 -14.19
C ASP A 95 -4.60 -31.32 -14.32
N VAL A 96 -4.16 -30.79 -15.47
CA VAL A 96 -2.77 -30.39 -15.70
C VAL A 96 -2.39 -29.22 -14.81
N VAL A 97 -3.24 -28.20 -14.72
CA VAL A 97 -3.06 -27.05 -13.82
C VAL A 97 -2.87 -27.51 -12.37
N ASN A 98 -3.73 -28.42 -11.90
CA ASN A 98 -3.64 -28.97 -10.54
C ASN A 98 -2.35 -29.77 -10.31
N MET A 99 -1.88 -30.51 -11.32
CA MET A 99 -0.62 -31.25 -11.24
C MET A 99 0.59 -30.30 -11.14
N LEU A 100 0.61 -29.22 -11.93
CA LEU A 100 1.66 -28.20 -11.87
C LEU A 100 1.68 -27.49 -10.51
N ILE A 101 0.51 -27.13 -9.97
CA ILE A 101 0.40 -26.54 -8.62
C ILE A 101 0.97 -27.51 -7.57
N LYS A 102 0.65 -28.80 -7.64
CA LYS A 102 1.21 -29.82 -6.73
C LYS A 102 2.74 -29.91 -6.82
N MET A 103 3.31 -29.86 -8.02
CA MET A 103 4.78 -29.87 -8.20
C MET A 103 5.43 -28.63 -7.56
N ILE A 104 4.82 -27.46 -7.76
CA ILE A 104 5.28 -26.21 -7.12
C ILE A 104 5.17 -26.33 -5.60
N ASP A 105 4.06 -26.86 -5.08
CA ASP A 105 3.89 -27.09 -3.64
C ASP A 105 5.01 -27.96 -3.07
N MET A 106 5.33 -29.08 -3.73
CA MET A 106 6.42 -29.96 -3.32
C MET A 106 7.78 -29.25 -3.31
N ALA A 107 8.09 -28.45 -4.33
CA ALA A 107 9.36 -27.73 -4.45
C ALA A 107 9.58 -26.67 -3.35
N TYR A 108 8.50 -26.09 -2.82
CA TYR A 108 8.58 -25.15 -1.69
C TYR A 108 8.54 -25.84 -0.31
N ASN A 109 8.11 -27.10 -0.25
CA ASN A 109 7.94 -27.86 0.99
C ASN A 109 9.18 -28.74 1.33
N THR A 110 10.20 -28.74 0.49
CA THR A 110 11.48 -29.45 0.69
C THR A 110 12.48 -28.68 1.58
N LYS A 111 12.01 -27.76 2.41
CA LYS A 111 12.83 -27.04 3.39
C LYS A 111 12.89 -27.74 4.73
#